data_AF-A0A124FE39-F1
#
_entry.id   AF-A0A124FE39-F1
#
_cell.length_a   1.000
_cell.length_b   1.000
_cell.length_c   1.000
_cell.angle_alpha   90.00
_cell.angle_beta   90.00
_cell.angle_gamma   90.00
#
_symmetry.space_group_name_H-M   'P 1'
#
loop_
_entity.id
_entity.type
_entity.pdbx_description
1 polymer ?
#
loop_
_entity_poly.entity_id
_entity_poly.type
_entity_poly.pdbx_seq_one_letter_code
_entity_poly.pdbx_strand_id
1 'polypeptide(L)' 'MVWVLLSPQEQLKLIKRGTVEIINEEELMKKLEKGIPLIVKAGFDPTAPDLHLGHTVLLR' A
#
# COMPACT_ATOMS: atom_id res chain seq x y z
N MET A 1 2.15 -18.97 16.05
CA MET A 1 1.95 -18.19 14.81
C MET A 1 2.86 -16.98 14.91
N VAL A 2 4.06 -17.05 14.32
CA VAL A 2 5.06 -15.98 14.40
C VAL A 2 4.74 -15.00 13.30
N TRP A 3 4.33 -13.78 13.66
CA TRP A 3 4.25 -12.67 12.70
C TRP A 3 5.68 -12.31 12.31
N VAL A 4 6.13 -12.80 11.15
CA VAL A 4 7.39 -12.34 10.57
C VAL A 4 7.11 -10.97 9.99
N LEU A 5 7.50 -9.92 10.70
CA LEU A 5 7.49 -8.56 10.18
C LEU A 5 8.63 -8.44 9.16
N LEU A 6 8.29 -8.14 7.91
CA LEU A 6 9.25 -7.82 6.87
C LEU A 6 10.06 -6.58 7.28
N SER A 7 11.32 -6.53 6.88
CA SER A 7 12.12 -5.30 7.01
C SER A 7 11.46 -4.15 6.22
N PRO A 8 11.63 -2.88 6.64
CA PRO A 8 11.08 -1.73 5.91
C PRO A 8 11.46 -1.73 4.41
N GLN A 9 12.65 -2.22 4.06
CA GLN A 9 13.13 -2.35 2.69
C GLN A 9 12.35 -3.41 1.90
N GLU A 10 12.05 -4.56 2.52
CA GLU A 10 11.22 -5.61 1.91
C GLU A 10 9.77 -5.15 1.75
N GLN A 11 9.23 -4.42 2.74
CA GLN A 11 7.90 -3.82 2.64
C GLN A 11 7.83 -2.83 1.46
N LEU A 12 8.81 -1.94 1.35
CA LEU A 12 8.89 -0.97 0.25
C LEU A 12 8.99 -1.67 -1.11
N LYS A 13 9.80 -2.73 -1.21
CA LYS A 13 9.91 -3.54 -2.44
C LYS A 13 8.58 -4.16 -2.85
N LEU A 14 7.77 -4.64 -1.89
CA LEU A 14 6.44 -5.17 -2.18
C LEU A 14 5.47 -4.08 -2.64
N ILE A 15 5.45 -2.94 -1.97
CA ILE A 15 4.60 -1.79 -2.34
C ILE A 15 4.94 -1.30 -3.75
N LYS A 16 6.22 -1.28 -4.14
CA LYS A 16 6.65 -0.86 -5.49
C LYS A 16 6.18 -1.81 -6.60
N ARG A 17 5.91 -3.09 -6.30
CA ARG A 17 5.55 -4.07 -7.32
C ARG A 17 4.13 -3.82 -7.84
N GLY A 18 4.02 -3.35 -9.08
CA GLY A 18 2.73 -3.05 -9.72
C GLY A 18 2.21 -1.63 -9.43
N THR A 19 2.96 -0.84 -8.66
CA THR A 19 2.67 0.59 -8.45
C THR A 19 3.24 1.39 -9.62
N VAL A 20 2.41 2.27 -10.19
CA VAL A 20 2.81 3.15 -11.30
C VAL A 20 3.81 4.20 -10.82
N GLU A 21 3.55 4.84 -9.68
CA GLU A 21 4.38 5.89 -9.11
C GLU A 21 4.23 5.94 -7.59
N ILE A 22 5.32 6.28 -6.89
CA ILE A 22 5.30 6.64 -5.47
C ILE A 22 5.76 8.08 -5.36
N ILE A 23 4.85 8.96 -4.96
CA ILE A 23 5.18 10.34 -4.67
C ILE A 23 5.97 10.36 -3.35
N ASN A 24 7.22 10.83 -3.41
CA ASN A 24 8.12 10.95 -2.27
C ASN A 24 8.42 9.60 -1.56
N GLU A 25 9.09 8.68 -2.27
CA GLU A 25 9.48 7.35 -1.78
C GLU A 25 10.29 7.40 -0.46
N GLU A 26 11.14 8.41 -0.28
CA GLU A 26 11.93 8.60 0.94
C GLU A 26 11.04 8.87 2.16
N GLU A 27 9.96 9.63 2.00
CA GLU A 27 9.01 9.88 3.09
C GLU A 27 8.24 8.61 3.45
N LEU A 28 7.84 7.82 2.45
CA LEU A 28 7.23 6.51 2.68
C LEU A 28 8.18 5.60 3.47
N MET A 29 9.47 5.55 3.10
CA MET A 29 10.49 4.79 3.82
C MET A 29 10.59 5.21 5.28
N LYS A 30 10.67 6.51 5.57
CA LYS A 30 10.68 7.05 6.94
C LYS A 30 9.42 6.68 7.74
N LYS A 31 8.27 6.50 7.07
CA LYS A 31 7.04 6.02 7.73
C LYS A 31 7.11 4.53 8.04
N LEU A 32 7.62 3.71 7.10
CA LEU A 32 7.80 2.27 7.30
C LEU A 32 8.79 1.95 8.43
N GLU A 33 9.88 2.73 8.54
CA GLU A 33 10.90 2.59 9.59
C GLU A 33 10.35 2.82 11.01
N LYS A 34 9.20 3.48 11.17
CA LYS A 34 8.55 3.64 12.49
C LYS A 34 8.07 2.32 13.08
N GLY A 35 7.88 1.28 12.27
CA GLY A 35 7.46 -0.05 12.73
C GLY A 35 6.06 -0.08 13.34
N ILE A 36 5.23 0.94 13.08
CA ILE A 36 3.83 1.00 13.53
C ILE A 36 2.88 0.81 12.35
N PRO A 37 1.65 0.32 12.57
CA PRO A 37 0.64 0.29 11.53
C PRO A 37 0.38 1.69 10.95
N LEU A 38 0.52 1.83 9.63
CA LEU A 38 0.21 3.06 8.91
C LEU A 38 -1.26 3.08 8.51
N ILE A 39 -1.87 4.26 8.52
CA ILE A 39 -3.23 4.45 7.99
C ILE A 39 -3.12 4.57 6.47
N VAL A 40 -3.72 3.63 5.75
CA VAL A 40 -3.82 3.65 4.28
C VAL A 40 -5.24 4.08 3.91
N LYS A 41 -5.35 5.18 3.17
CA LYS A 41 -6.64 5.71 2.70
C LYS A 41 -6.80 5.42 1.21
N ALA A 42 -7.93 4.80 0.85
CA ALA A 42 -8.38 4.62 -0.53
C ALA A 42 -9.81 5.19 -0.65
N GLY A 43 -10.03 6.06 -1.63
CA GLY A 43 -11.34 6.66 -1.91
C GLY A 43 -11.99 6.04 -3.13
N PHE A 44 -13.32 5.86 -3.08
CA PHE A 44 -14.13 5.37 -4.18
C PHE A 44 -15.30 6.34 -4.39
N ASP A 45 -15.56 6.71 -5.63
CA ASP A 45 -16.72 7.51 -5.99
C ASP A 45 -17.98 6.60 -6.02
N PRO A 46 -19.03 6.91 -5.25
CA PRO A 46 -20.23 6.08 -5.15
C PRO A 46 -21.21 6.25 -6.34
N THR A 47 -20.86 7.01 -7.38
CA THR A 47 -21.72 7.23 -8.56
C THR A 47 -22.06 5.92 -9.28
N ALA A 48 -21.16 4.93 -9.25
CA ALA A 48 -21.43 3.58 -9.73
C ALA A 48 -21.75 2.65 -8.53
N PRO A 49 -22.77 1.78 -8.65
CA PRO A 49 -23.16 0.90 -7.55
C PRO A 49 -22.19 -0.25 -7.31
N ASP A 50 -21.41 -0.64 -8.33
CA ASP A 50 -20.65 -1.88 -8.34
C ASP A 50 -19.13 -1.66 -8.46
N LEU A 51 -18.36 -2.49 -7.75
CA LEU A 51 -16.93 -2.65 -7.98
C LEU A 51 -16.70 -3.69 -9.07
N HIS A 52 -15.98 -3.31 -10.12
CA HIS A 52 -15.56 -4.22 -11.19
C HIS A 52 -14.10 -4.68 -11.03
N LEU A 53 -13.66 -5.60 -11.90
CA LEU A 53 -12.31 -6.17 -11.91
C LEU A 53 -11.18 -5.13 -11.98
N GLY A 54 -11.40 -3.95 -12.57
CA GLY A 54 -10.41 -2.86 -12.52
C GLY A 54 -9.96 -2.44 -11.11
N HIS A 55 -10.76 -2.68 -10.07
CA HIS A 55 -10.40 -2.36 -8.68
C HIS A 55 -9.51 -3.43 -8.02
N THR A 56 -9.34 -4.61 -8.63
CA THR A 56 -8.56 -5.69 -8.01
C THR A 56 -7.09 -5.32 -7.88
N VAL A 57 -6.57 -4.45 -8.73
CA VAL A 57 -5.18 -3.96 -8.63
C VAL A 57 -4.97 -3.16 -7.35
N LEU A 58 -5.97 -2.35 -6.96
CA LEU A 58 -5.91 -1.52 -5.74
C LEU A 58 -6.17 -2.33 -4.46
N LEU A 59 -7.02 -3.36 -4.53
CA LEU A 59 -7.52 -4.08 -3.35
C LEU A 59 -6.75 -5.37 -3.00
N ARG A 60 -5.81 -5.83 -3.85
CA ARG A 60 -5.09 -7.09 -3.69
C ARG A 60 -3.73 -6.94 -3.02
#